data_AF-A0A967WLB6-F1
#
_entry.id   AF-A0A967WLB6-F1
#
_cell.length_a   1.000
_cell.length_b   1.000
_cell.length_c   1.000
_cell.angle_alpha   90.00
_cell.angle_beta   90.00
_cell.angle_gamma   90.00
#
_symmetry.space_group_name_H-M   'P 1'
#
loop_
_entity.id
_entity.type
_entity.pdbx_description
1 polymer ?
#
loop_
_entity_poly.entity_id
_entity_poly.type
_entity_poly.pdbx_seq_one_letter_code
_entity_poly.pdbx_strand_id
1 'polypeptide(L)' 'VVTSETAVYEDVTQESLGAGPPSERTIQQKLEPGQVELIGESSIVMAWGEKRGERLVAEILVYTGPPVIVRSP' A
#
# COMPACT_ATOMS: atom_id res chain seq x y z
N VAL A 1 -6.12 8.55 11.98
CA VAL A 1 -5.09 9.00 12.97
C VAL A 1 -4.04 7.93 13.02
N VAL A 2 -2.79 8.32 12.81
CA VAL A 2 -1.62 7.42 12.89
C VAL A 2 -0.93 7.70 14.22
N THR A 3 -0.52 6.66 14.92
CA THR A 3 0.20 6.74 16.19
C THR A 3 1.53 6.00 16.07
N SER A 4 2.36 6.03 17.13
CA SER A 4 3.59 5.23 17.20
C SER A 4 3.34 3.72 17.25
N GLU A 5 2.09 3.29 17.46
CA GLU A 5 1.69 1.89 17.52
C GLU A 5 1.12 1.39 16.17
N THR A 6 0.88 2.29 15.21
CA THR A 6 0.38 1.92 13.89
C THR A 6 1.43 1.12 13.12
N ALA A 7 1.09 -0.09 12.70
CA ALA A 7 1.88 -0.85 11.74
C ALA A 7 1.66 -0.27 10.33
N VAL A 8 2.75 0.13 9.67
CA VAL A 8 2.70 0.78 8.35
C VAL A 8 3.33 -0.13 7.31
N TYR A 9 2.64 -0.31 6.19
CA TYR A 9 3.07 -1.14 5.08
C TYR A 9 2.97 -0.41 3.74
N GLU A 10 3.91 -0.69 2.86
CA GLU A 10 3.85 -0.37 1.44
C GLU A 10 3.36 -1.58 0.64
N ASP A 11 2.38 -1.37 -0.24
CA ASP A 11 1.94 -2.37 -1.19
C ASP A 11 2.82 -2.33 -2.44
N VAL A 12 3.67 -3.35 -2.58
CA VAL A 12 4.63 -3.53 -3.67
C VAL A 12 4.17 -4.61 -4.66
N THR A 13 2.88 -4.94 -4.69
CA THR A 13 2.31 -5.98 -5.57
C THR A 13 2.67 -5.75 -7.04
N GLN A 14 2.76 -4.49 -7.47
CA GLN A 14 3.09 -4.13 -8.86
C GLN A 14 4.48 -4.60 -9.31
N GLU A 15 5.46 -4.70 -8.41
CA GLU A 15 6.79 -5.21 -8.75
C GLU A 15 6.74 -6.66 -9.26
N SER A 16 5.75 -7.41 -8.79
CA SER A 16 5.55 -8.82 -9.16
C SER A 16 4.81 -8.98 -10.49
N LEU A 17 4.23 -7.91 -11.04
CA LEU A 17 3.48 -7.93 -12.30
C LEU A 17 4.39 -7.95 -13.54
N GLY A 18 5.70 -7.73 -13.41
CA GLY A 18 6.66 -7.68 -14.52
C GLY A 18 7.26 -9.02 -14.98
N ALA A 19 7.11 -10.11 -14.22
CA ALA A 19 7.89 -11.35 -14.44
C ALA A 19 7.11 -12.48 -15.18
N GLY A 20 7.35 -12.69 -16.49
CA GLY A 20 6.92 -13.90 -17.23
C GLY A 20 5.68 -13.80 -18.16
N PRO A 21 5.17 -14.89 -18.75
CA PRO A 21 3.97 -14.85 -19.60
C PRO A 21 2.66 -14.64 -18.80
N PRO A 22 1.62 -14.00 -19.37
CA PRO A 22 0.39 -13.64 -18.64
C PRO A 22 -0.52 -14.81 -18.25
N SER A 23 -0.33 -16.01 -18.81
CA SER A 23 -1.34 -17.07 -18.82
C SER A 23 -1.47 -17.90 -17.53
N GLU A 24 -0.62 -17.71 -16.52
CA GLU A 24 -0.60 -18.55 -15.30
C GLU A 24 -0.35 -17.78 -13.99
N ARG A 25 -0.48 -16.45 -13.99
CA ARG A 25 -0.09 -15.66 -12.80
C ARG A 25 -1.26 -15.45 -11.83
N THR A 26 -1.18 -16.08 -10.66
CA THR A 26 -1.93 -15.62 -9.48
C THR A 26 -1.34 -14.30 -9.02
N ILE A 27 -2.12 -13.22 -9.07
CA ILE A 27 -1.74 -11.96 -8.45
C ILE A 27 -1.90 -12.14 -6.94
N GLN A 28 -0.80 -12.07 -6.21
CA GLN A 28 -0.79 -12.09 -4.75
C GLN A 28 -0.36 -10.73 -4.24
N GLN A 29 -1.10 -10.20 -3.27
CA GLN A 29 -0.73 -8.95 -2.64
C GLN A 29 0.56 -9.12 -1.85
N LYS A 30 1.54 -8.24 -2.08
CA LYS A 30 2.82 -8.22 -1.36
C LYS A 30 2.94 -6.92 -0.60
N LEU A 31 3.10 -7.03 0.72
CA LEU A 31 3.26 -5.89 1.64
C LEU A 31 4.68 -5.92 2.23
N GLU A 32 5.33 -4.76 2.26
CA GLU A 32 6.63 -4.55 2.90
C GLU A 32 6.53 -3.48 3.98
N PRO A 33 7.44 -3.44 4.98
CA PRO A 33 7.46 -2.37 5.97
C PRO A 33 7.53 -0.99 5.31
N GLY A 34 6.56 -0.13 5.59
CA GLY A 34 6.43 1.19 4.99
C GLY A 34 6.78 2.33 5.94
N GLN A 35 6.87 3.54 5.39
CA GLN A 35 7.12 4.78 6.14
C GLN A 35 6.02 5.80 5.83
N VAL A 36 5.49 6.47 6.86
CA VAL A 36 4.39 7.44 6.70
C VAL A 36 4.83 8.62 5.85
N GLU A 37 6.11 8.98 5.92
CA GLU A 37 6.74 10.07 5.19
C GLU A 37 6.74 9.85 3.67
N LEU A 38 6.58 8.60 3.22
CA LEU A 38 6.52 8.23 1.79
C LEU A 38 5.09 8.32 1.22
N ILE A 39 4.09 8.56 2.07
CA ILE A 39 2.70 8.72 1.65
C ILE A 39 2.52 10.11 1.04
N GLY A 40 2.42 10.16 -0.29
CA GLY A 40 2.20 11.39 -1.04
C GLY A 40 0.72 11.68 -1.29
N GLU A 41 0.45 12.84 -1.91
CA GLU A 41 -0.91 13.28 -2.24
C GLU A 41 -1.67 12.31 -3.17
N SER A 42 -0.93 11.56 -4.01
CA SER A 42 -1.48 10.59 -4.96
C SER A 42 -1.48 9.16 -4.44
N SER A 43 -1.11 8.93 -3.18
CA SER A 43 -1.09 7.59 -2.60
C SER A 43 -2.51 7.10 -2.32
N ILE A 44 -2.76 5.82 -2.60
CA ILE A 44 -3.98 5.15 -2.16
C ILE A 44 -3.69 4.58 -0.78
N VAL A 45 -4.56 4.86 0.19
CA VAL A 45 -4.39 4.42 1.58
C VAL A 45 -5.57 3.56 2.01
N MET A 46 -5.28 2.41 2.58
CA MET A 46 -6.21 1.54 3.29
C MET A 46 -5.81 1.49 4.76
N ALA A 47 -6.77 1.64 5.67
CA ALA A 47 -6.50 1.62 7.10
C ALA A 47 -7.53 0.78 7.84
N TRP A 48 -7.05 0.04 8.83
CA TRP A 48 -7.87 -0.72 9.78
C TRP A 48 -7.51 -0.29 11.20
N GLY A 49 -8.51 -0.36 12.08
CA GLY A 49 -8.33 -0.08 13.50
C GLY A 49 -9.65 0.31 14.16
N GLU A 50 -9.55 1.02 15.27
CA GLU A 50 -10.68 1.38 16.11
C GLU A 50 -11.32 2.70 15.68
N LYS A 51 -12.64 2.70 15.43
CA LYS A 51 -13.40 3.93 15.21
C LYS A 51 -13.76 4.58 16.56
N ARG A 52 -13.23 5.77 16.82
CA ARG A 52 -13.54 6.61 17.98
C ARG A 52 -14.22 7.90 17.55
N GLY A 53 -15.55 7.92 17.60
CA GLY A 53 -16.36 9.01 17.07
C GLY A 53 -16.16 9.16 15.56
N GLU A 54 -15.70 10.35 15.13
CA GLU A 54 -15.41 10.66 13.73
C GLU A 54 -14.00 10.30 13.28
N ARG A 55 -13.19 9.67 14.15
CA ARG A 55 -11.80 9.34 13.86
C ARG A 55 -11.61 7.83 13.79
N LEU A 56 -10.91 7.35 12.77
CA LEU A 56 -10.31 6.02 12.77
C LEU A 56 -8.90 6.12 13.37
N VAL A 57 -8.65 5.44 14.48
CA VAL A 57 -7.31 5.25 15.04
C VAL A 57 -6.72 4.01 14.37
N ALA A 58 -5.71 4.21 13.53
CA ALA A 58 -5.19 3.14 12.70
C ALA A 58 -4.28 2.22 13.52
N GLU A 59 -4.59 0.93 13.50
CA GLU A 59 -3.69 -0.14 13.95
C GLU A 59 -2.84 -0.63 12.78
N ILE A 60 -3.42 -0.68 11.58
CA ILE A 60 -2.76 -1.05 10.34
C ILE A 60 -3.02 0.04 9.30
N LEU A 61 -1.97 0.49 8.62
CA LEU A 61 -2.05 1.36 7.46
C LEU A 61 -1.26 0.74 6.30
N VAL A 62 -1.93 0.53 5.18
CA VAL A 62 -1.32 0.09 3.92
C VAL A 62 -1.42 1.23 2.92
N TYR A 63 -0.30 1.63 2.31
CA TYR A 63 -0.32 2.59 1.21
C TYR A 63 0.26 1.98 -0.07
N THR A 64 -0.27 2.42 -1.21
CA THR A 64 0.32 2.19 -2.51
C THR A 64 0.74 3.54 -3.08
N GLY A 65 2.01 3.65 -3.49
CA GLY A 65 2.49 4.82 -4.23
C GLY A 65 1.74 5.00 -5.55
N PRO A 66 1.85 6.17 -6.20
CA PRO A 66 1.25 6.37 -7.52
C PRO A 66 1.75 5.27 -8.48
N PRO A 67 0.87 4.71 -9.34
CA PRO A 67 1.28 3.71 -10.30
C PRO A 67 2.42 4.26 -11.15
N VAL A 68 3.56 3.56 -11.16
CA VAL A 68 4.67 3.87 -12.08
C VAL A 68 4.19 3.48 -13.48
N ILE A 69 3.68 4.45 -14.23
CA ILE A 69 3.33 4.22 -15.64
C ILE A 69 4.64 4.05 -16.42
N VAL A 70 5.05 2.79 -16.62
CA VAL A 70 6.14 2.48 -17.53
C VAL A 70 5.64 2.74 -18.95
N ARG A 71 6.07 3.85 -19.55
CA ARG A 71 5.84 4.10 -20.98
C ARG A 71 6.75 3.14 -21.76
N SER A 72 6.15 2.23 -22.52
CA SER A 72 6.90 1.46 -23.52
C SER A 72 7.47 2.44 -24.56
N PRO A 73 8.74 2.27 -24.98
CA PRO A 73 9.38 3.11 -26.00
C PRO A 73 8.71 2.97 -27.37
#